data_AF-A0A0T5VJC8-F1
#
_entry.id   AF-A0A0T5VJC8-F1
#
_cell.length_a   1.000
_cell.length_b   1.000
_cell.length_c   1.000
_cell.angle_alpha   90.00
_cell.angle_beta   90.00
_cell.angle_gamma   90.00
#
_symmetry.space_group_name_H-M   'P 1'
#
loop_
_entity.id
_entity.type
_entity.pdbx_description
1 polymer ?
#
loop_
_entity_poly.entity_id
_entity_poly.type
_entity_poly.pdbx_seq_one_letter_code
_entity_poly.pdbx_strand_id
1 'polypeptide(L)' 'MNFSFDQFDAFYVATKKLDFDDYLETRPDGRQVVILSTPFPDISLVFTREEWHEFFTKIDEALYMKRVYEIVYY' A
#
# COMPACT_ATOMS: atom_id res chain seq x y z
N MET A 1 -7.88 1.05 -11.95
CA MET A 1 -7.50 2.41 -11.51
C MET A 1 -6.15 2.72 -12.11
N ASN A 2 -6.00 3.85 -12.81
CA ASN A 2 -4.70 4.33 -13.26
C ASN A 2 -4.33 5.55 -12.42
N PHE A 3 -3.15 5.53 -11.80
CA PHE A 3 -2.59 6.67 -11.10
C PHE A 3 -1.82 7.56 -12.07
N SER A 4 -1.91 8.88 -11.92
CA SER A 4 -0.84 9.77 -12.40
C SER A 4 0.41 9.62 -11.51
N PHE A 5 1.59 10.04 -11.99
CA PHE A 5 2.82 9.96 -11.20
C PHE A 5 2.74 10.72 -9.87
N ASP A 6 2.08 11.87 -9.84
CA ASP A 6 1.92 12.66 -8.61
C ASP A 6 0.95 11.99 -7.63
N GLN A 7 -0.11 11.36 -8.15
CA GLN A 7 -1.06 10.61 -7.33
C GLN A 7 -0.40 9.36 -6.73
N PHE A 8 0.49 8.71 -7.47
CA PHE A 8 1.28 7.58 -6.98
C PHE A 8 2.26 8.01 -5.88
N ASP A 9 2.96 9.14 -6.03
CA ASP A 9 3.86 9.65 -5.00
C ASP A 9 3.10 10.03 -3.72
N ALA A 10 1.95 10.72 -3.85
CA ALA A 10 1.10 11.06 -2.73
C ALA A 10 0.58 9.79 -2.01
N PHE A 11 0.19 8.77 -2.77
CA PHE A 11 -0.22 7.48 -2.23
C PHE A 11 0.93 6.80 -1.46
N TYR A 12 2.14 6.74 -2.01
CA TYR A 12 3.31 6.18 -1.33
C TYR A 12 3.63 6.90 -0.01
N VAL A 13 3.62 8.23 -0.02
CA VAL A 13 3.90 9.02 1.19
C VAL A 13 2.84 8.77 2.28
N ALA A 14 1.58 8.60 1.89
CA ALA A 14 0.50 8.30 2.81
C ALA A 14 0.62 6.89 3.40
N THR A 15 0.99 5.89 2.60
CA THR A 15 1.09 4.49 3.05
C THR A 15 2.33 4.23 3.90
N LYS A 16 3.45 4.92 3.65
CA LYS A 16 4.73 4.69 4.36
C LYS A 16 4.69 4.98 5.87
N LYS A 17 3.68 5.73 6.34
CA LYS A 17 3.49 6.04 7.76
C LYS A 17 2.63 5.01 8.50
N LEU A 18 2.10 4.01 7.79
CA LEU A 18 1.24 3.01 8.38
C LEU A 18 2.10 1.87 8.94
N ASP A 19 1.89 1.53 10.19
CA ASP A 19 2.42 0.30 10.80
C ASP A 19 1.32 -0.76 10.85
N PHE A 20 1.66 -2.02 10.60
CA PHE A 20 0.68 -3.11 10.66
C PHE A 20 0.15 -3.30 12.09
N ASP A 21 1.02 -3.13 13.09
CA ASP A 21 0.67 -3.40 14.49
C ASP A 21 -0.27 -2.33 15.07
N ASP A 22 -0.29 -1.13 14.50
CA ASP A 22 -1.17 -0.03 14.91
C ASP A 22 -2.64 -0.24 14.53
N TYR A 23 -2.91 -1.12 13.55
CA TYR A 23 -4.25 -1.34 12.97
C TYR A 23 -4.68 -2.81 13.03
N LEU A 24 -4.06 -3.58 13.93
CA LEU A 24 -4.23 -5.01 14.03
C LEU A 24 -5.63 -5.38 14.52
N GLU A 25 -6.37 -6.12 13.70
CA GLU A 25 -7.67 -6.68 14.02
C GLU A 25 -7.61 -8.21 13.99
N THR A 26 -8.34 -8.85 14.91
CA THR A 26 -8.43 -10.32 14.96
C THR A 26 -9.79 -10.76 14.43
N ARG A 27 -9.78 -11.49 13.33
CA ARG A 27 -11.01 -12.06 12.76
C ARG A 27 -11.53 -13.21 13.64
N PRO A 28 -12.83 -13.57 13.53
CA PRO A 28 -13.41 -14.68 14.29
C PRO A 28 -12.74 -16.05 14.06
N ASP A 29 -12.00 -16.20 12.96
CA ASP A 29 -11.21 -17.39 12.63
C ASP A 29 -9.80 -17.39 13.27
N GLY A 30 -9.47 -16.36 14.06
CA GLY A 30 -8.17 -16.18 14.72
C GLY A 30 -7.09 -15.55 13.84
N ARG A 31 -7.38 -15.21 12.57
CA ARG A 31 -6.41 -14.55 11.70
C ARG A 31 -6.27 -13.07 12.05
N GLN A 32 -5.03 -12.61 12.08
CA GLN A 32 -4.67 -11.22 12.26
C GLN A 32 -4.65 -10.49 10.91
N VAL A 33 -5.40 -9.41 10.81
CA VAL A 33 -5.52 -8.60 9.61
C VAL A 33 -5.49 -7.11 9.93
N VAL A 34 -5.11 -6.30 8.95
CA VAL A 34 -5.30 -4.84 8.96
C VAL A 34 -6.38 -4.50 7.95
N ILE A 35 -7.27 -3.59 8.33
CA ILE A 35 -8.33 -3.07 7.46
C ILE A 35 -8.04 -1.60 7.17
N LEU A 36 -7.75 -1.27 5.91
CA LEU A 36 -7.62 0.10 5.45
C LEU A 36 -8.91 0.55 4.77
N SER A 37 -9.52 1.59 5.32
CA SER A 37 -10.66 2.25 4.67
C SER A 37 -10.20 2.99 3.43
N THR A 38 -10.88 2.80 2.30
CA THR A 38 -10.64 3.60 1.11
C THR A 38 -11.53 4.85 1.13
N PRO A 39 -11.26 5.87 0.30
CA PRO A 39 -12.18 7.00 0.12
C PRO A 39 -13.57 6.61 -0.40
N PHE A 40 -13.75 5.37 -0.85
CA PHE A 40 -15.04 4.82 -1.23
C PHE A 40 -15.63 4.06 -0.01
N PRO A 41 -16.78 4.51 0.53
CA PRO A 41 -17.33 3.95 1.77
C PRO A 41 -17.59 2.44 1.73
N ASP A 42 -17.89 1.93 0.54
CA ASP A 42 -18.25 0.53 0.32
C ASP A 42 -17.03 -0.38 0.05
N ILE A 43 -15.81 0.18 0.02
CA ILE A 43 -14.59 -0.55 -0.30
C ILE A 43 -13.59 -0.39 0.84
N SER A 44 -13.19 -1.52 1.41
CA SER A 44 -12.07 -1.63 2.33
C SER A 44 -11.03 -2.59 1.76
N LEU A 45 -9.77 -2.32 2.05
CA LEU A 45 -8.67 -3.23 1.75
C LEU A 45 -8.32 -3.98 3.02
N VAL A 46 -8.21 -5.30 2.93
CA VAL A 46 -7.90 -6.17 4.06
C VAL A 46 -6.61 -6.90 3.75
N PHE A 47 -5.67 -6.85 4.68
CA PHE A 47 -4.35 -7.45 4.51
C PHE A 47 -4.01 -8.32 5.71
N THR A 48 -3.51 -9.52 5.46
CA THR A 48 -2.69 -10.25 6.42
C THR A 48 -1.30 -9.61 6.55
N ARG A 49 -0.51 -10.04 7.54
CA ARG A 49 0.86 -9.52 7.71
C ARG A 49 1.75 -9.80 6.50
N GLU A 50 1.61 -10.98 5.90
CA GLU A 50 2.38 -11.36 4.71
C GLU A 50 1.98 -10.49 3.51
N GLU A 51 0.67 -10.37 3.24
CA GLU A 51 0.16 -9.52 2.16
C GLU A 51 0.52 -8.05 2.35
N TRP A 52 0.53 -7.55 3.60
CA TRP A 52 0.98 -6.20 3.92
C TRP A 52 2.44 -6.01 3.50
N HIS A 53 3.33 -6.91 3.93
CA HIS A 53 4.75 -6.81 3.59
C HIS A 53 5.00 -6.90 2.09
N GLU A 54 4.30 -7.82 1.40
CA GLU A 54 4.35 -7.94 -0.04
C GLU A 54 3.87 -6.67 -0.74
N PHE A 55 2.76 -6.09 -0.28
CA PHE A 55 2.21 -4.85 -0.82
C PHE A 55 3.22 -3.70 -0.77
N PHE A 56 3.85 -3.46 0.38
CA PHE A 56 4.87 -2.41 0.51
C PHE A 56 6.12 -2.71 -0.33
N THR A 57 6.56 -3.97 -0.39
CA THR A 57 7.66 -4.38 -1.26
C THR A 57 7.37 -4.05 -2.72
N LYS A 58 6.15 -4.34 -3.21
CA LYS A 58 5.75 -4.04 -4.59
C LYS A 58 5.66 -2.55 -4.86
N ILE A 59 5.26 -1.74 -3.89
CA ILE A 59 5.25 -0.28 -4.03
C ILE A 59 6.68 0.26 -4.15
N ASP A 60 7.63 -0.22 -3.33
CA ASP A 60 9.02 0.20 -3.41
C ASP A 60 9.67 -0.23 -4.74
N GLU A 61 9.37 -1.45 -5.25
CA GLU A 61 9.79 -1.89 -6.58
C GLU A 61 9.24 -0.97 -7.69
N ALA A 62 7.97 -0.58 -7.61
CA ALA A 62 7.36 0.34 -8.57
C ALA A 62 7.98 1.74 -8.51
N LEU A 63 8.31 2.24 -7.32
CA LEU A 63 9.01 3.52 -7.15
C LEU A 63 10.42 3.44 -7.75
N TYR A 64 11.15 2.35 -7.51
CA TYR A 64 12.46 2.12 -8.12
C TYR A 64 12.35 2.14 -9.66
N MET A 65 11.36 1.45 -10.22
CA MET A 65 11.15 1.45 -11.67
C MET A 65 10.84 2.84 -12.21
N LYS A 66 10.02 3.64 -11.52
CA LYS A 66 9.78 5.05 -11.88
C LYS A 66 11.09 5.83 -11.97
N ARG A 67 12.00 5.67 -10.99
CA ARG A 67 13.32 6.33 -10.99
C ARG A 67 14.21 5.91 -12.16
N VAL A 68 14.22 4.62 -12.49
CA VAL A 68 14.97 4.13 -13.66
C VAL A 68 14.42 4.75 -14.94
N TYR A 69 13.09 4.81 -15.10
CA TYR A 69 12.46 5.47 -16.25
C TYR A 69 12.83 6.96 -16.32
N GLU A 70 12.84 7.68 -15.20
CA GLU A 70 13.29 9.08 -15.15
C GLU A 70 14.75 9.23 -15.61
N ILE A 71 15.66 8.35 -15.24
CA ILE A 71 17.09 8.43 -15.64
C ILE A 71 17.31 8.07 -17.11
N VAL A 72 16.52 7.15 -17.67
CA VAL A 72 16.73 6.66 -19.04
C VAL A 72 16.17 7.64 -20.08
N TYR A 73 15.10 8.35 -19.74
CA TYR A 73 14.35 9.19 -20.68
C TYR A 73 14.47 10.69 -20.43
N TYR A 74 15.24 11.12 -19.42
CA TYR A 74 15.65 12.51 -19.15
C TYR A 74 17.16 12.60 -18.92
#